data_AF-A0A7X8FUG8-F1
#
_entry.id   AF-A0A7X8FUG8-F1
#
_cell.length_a   1.000
_cell.length_b   1.000
_cell.length_c   1.000
_cell.angle_alpha   90.00
_cell.angle_beta   90.00
_cell.angle_gamma   90.00
#
_symmetry.space_group_name_H-M   'P 1'
#
loop_
_entity.id
_entity.type
_entity.pdbx_description
1 polymer ?
#
loop_
_entity_poly.entity_id
_entity_poly.type
_entity_poly.pdbx_seq_one_letter_code
_entity_poly.pdbx_strand_id
1 'polypeptide(L)'
;MKLSPLARKINRRAVASFFIVQIGTLLVSEFFSQMYNPSRNVDFGGRVLLALNPKLLVFVLVICTGTGFLIRAYLKPLWRELETAEDRREPKNSRRARLIAVRLPWSLIIYNSVLWIFAIILFYFLNGKAMPSGLPFSWVLAIKLTESFAGSLINAFIIDSYLKEPKQLLNITSLNKHERDRFIEKKEIIIPMATGLILITHLAFVSWFFFIRAPDLQGPSSLLTAFVLVGILFEVLVFYIGWLSKKQDTIQFTILDEQILRLASSDSADLNRKVAILNFDETGRITESLNLYIETLQTMITEISQ
;
A
#
# COMPACT_ATOMS: atom_id res chain seq x y z
N MET A 1 1.04 9.79 26.89
CA MET A 1 -0.29 9.42 26.38
C MET A 1 -0.34 7.91 26.20
N LYS A 2 -1.18 7.20 26.96
CA LYS A 2 -1.39 5.76 26.77
C LYS A 2 -2.37 5.61 25.60
N LEU A 3 -1.87 5.12 24.46
CA LEU A 3 -2.71 4.80 23.29
C LEU A 3 -3.80 3.81 23.70
N SER A 4 -5.02 4.03 23.21
CA SER A 4 -6.12 3.06 23.31
C SER A 4 -5.70 1.66 22.79
N PRO A 5 -6.32 0.56 23.25
CA PRO A 5 -6.00 -0.79 22.77
C PRO A 5 -6.08 -0.91 21.24
N LEU A 6 -7.08 -0.26 20.64
CA LEU A 6 -7.26 -0.17 19.18
C LEU A 6 -6.10 0.56 18.51
N ALA A 7 -5.74 1.74 19.01
CA ALA A 7 -4.64 2.53 18.47
C ALA A 7 -3.30 1.78 18.57
N ARG A 8 -3.05 1.06 19.67
CA ARG A 8 -1.85 0.22 19.83
C ARG A 8 -1.83 -0.94 18.83
N LYS A 9 -2.95 -1.63 18.66
CA LYS A 9 -3.12 -2.75 17.72
C LYS A 9 -2.86 -2.30 16.28
N ILE A 10 -3.47 -1.21 15.84
CA ILE A 10 -3.35 -0.69 14.47
C ILE A 10 -1.95 -0.16 14.21
N ASN A 11 -1.37 0.67 15.10
CA ASN A 11 0.00 1.16 14.93
C ASN A 11 1.01 0.01 14.84
N ARG A 12 0.87 -1.03 15.70
CA ARG A 12 1.76 -2.20 15.66
C ARG A 12 1.62 -2.96 14.35
N ARG A 13 0.39 -3.19 13.88
CA ARG A 13 0.12 -3.91 12.64
C ARG A 13 0.59 -3.13 11.41
N ALA A 14 0.36 -1.82 11.35
CA ALA A 14 0.81 -0.97 10.24
C ALA A 14 2.34 -0.90 10.14
N VAL A 15 3.03 -0.76 11.27
CA VAL A 15 4.50 -0.80 11.28
C VAL A 15 5.01 -2.20 10.92
N ALA A 16 4.44 -3.25 11.51
CA ALA A 16 4.85 -4.62 11.20
C ALA A 16 4.62 -4.98 9.73
N SER A 17 3.47 -4.62 9.15
CA SER A 17 3.21 -4.85 7.72
C SER A 17 4.20 -4.10 6.84
N PHE A 18 4.50 -2.84 7.18
CA PHE A 18 5.51 -2.07 6.47
C PHE A 18 6.86 -2.77 6.47
N PHE A 19 7.34 -3.19 7.64
CA PHE A 19 8.60 -3.95 7.76
C PHE A 19 8.58 -5.24 6.94
N ILE A 20 7.55 -6.07 7.12
CA ILE A 20 7.45 -7.38 6.46
C ILE A 20 7.44 -7.21 4.94
N VAL A 21 6.62 -6.29 4.42
CA VAL A 21 6.50 -6.06 2.99
C VAL A 21 7.78 -5.48 2.42
N GLN A 22 8.41 -4.47 3.06
CA GLN A 22 9.63 -3.87 2.53
C GLN A 22 10.84 -4.83 2.58
N ILE A 23 10.97 -5.64 3.64
CA ILE A 23 12.02 -6.66 3.72
C ILE A 23 11.75 -7.75 2.68
N GLY A 24 10.49 -8.18 2.55
CA GLY A 24 10.10 -9.19 1.56
C GLY A 24 10.40 -8.73 0.13
N THR A 25 9.98 -7.53 -0.26
CA THR A 25 10.28 -7.00 -1.60
C THR A 25 11.76 -6.75 -1.82
N LEU A 26 12.50 -6.31 -0.79
CA LEU A 26 13.96 -6.21 -0.88
C LEU A 26 14.61 -7.55 -1.18
N LEU A 27 14.24 -8.60 -0.45
CA LEU A 27 14.81 -9.94 -0.61
C LEU A 27 14.50 -10.52 -1.99
N VAL A 28 13.26 -10.36 -2.47
CA VAL A 28 12.87 -10.74 -3.84
C VAL A 28 13.71 -9.98 -4.86
N SER A 29 13.83 -8.67 -4.69
CA SER A 29 14.60 -7.79 -5.56
C SER A 29 16.10 -8.13 -5.59
N GLU A 30 16.70 -8.42 -4.43
CA GLU A 30 18.11 -8.84 -4.34
C GLU A 30 18.32 -10.22 -4.94
N PHE A 31 17.45 -11.18 -4.63
CA PHE A 31 17.52 -12.50 -5.21
C PHE A 31 17.44 -12.43 -6.74
N PHE A 32 16.50 -11.65 -7.27
CA PHE A 32 16.37 -11.40 -8.71
C PHE A 32 17.63 -10.75 -9.29
N SER A 33 18.11 -9.67 -8.66
CA SER A 33 19.29 -8.93 -9.13
C SER A 33 20.55 -9.80 -9.13
N GLN A 34 20.76 -10.64 -8.11
CA GLN A 34 21.89 -11.56 -8.04
C GLN A 34 21.74 -12.77 -8.95
N MET A 35 20.51 -13.23 -9.20
CA MET A 35 20.26 -14.34 -10.13
C MET A 35 20.71 -13.98 -11.55
N TYR A 36 20.43 -12.75 -11.98
CA TYR A 36 20.78 -12.22 -13.30
C TYR A 36 21.96 -11.23 -13.22
N ASN A 37 22.94 -11.49 -12.34
CA ASN A 37 24.14 -10.68 -12.23
C ASN A 37 25.27 -11.23 -13.14
N PRO A 38 25.69 -10.49 -14.18
CA PRO A 38 26.75 -10.92 -15.09
C PRO A 38 28.16 -10.68 -14.53
N SER A 39 28.32 -9.84 -13.51
CA SER A 39 29.60 -9.48 -12.91
C SER A 39 30.13 -10.53 -11.93
N ARG A 40 29.36 -11.61 -11.67
CA ARG A 40 29.68 -12.65 -10.68
C ARG A 40 29.51 -14.03 -11.30
N ASN A 41 30.61 -14.76 -11.45
CA ASN A 41 30.60 -16.16 -11.87
C ASN A 41 30.56 -17.08 -10.65
N VAL A 42 29.36 -17.29 -10.12
CA VAL A 42 29.11 -18.16 -8.97
C VAL A 42 27.90 -19.06 -9.27
N ASP A 43 27.89 -20.21 -8.63
CA ASP A 43 26.80 -21.17 -8.68
C ASP A 43 25.52 -20.63 -8.02
N PHE A 44 24.43 -21.39 -8.11
CA PHE A 44 23.15 -20.98 -7.53
C PHE A 44 23.26 -20.67 -6.03
N GLY A 45 23.98 -21.50 -5.26
CA GLY A 45 24.19 -21.29 -3.83
C GLY A 45 24.91 -19.97 -3.52
N GLY A 46 25.98 -19.67 -4.27
CA GLY A 46 26.68 -18.40 -4.18
C GLY A 46 25.77 -17.19 -4.49
N ARG A 47 24.88 -17.29 -5.49
CA ARG A 47 23.92 -16.21 -5.82
C ARG A 47 22.93 -15.95 -4.68
N VAL A 48 22.47 -16.98 -3.99
CA VAL A 48 21.60 -16.85 -2.81
C VAL A 48 22.32 -16.13 -1.67
N LEU A 49 23.56 -16.51 -1.37
CA LEU A 49 24.35 -15.87 -0.31
C LEU A 49 24.65 -14.40 -0.62
N LEU A 50 24.94 -14.08 -1.88
CA LEU A 50 25.15 -12.70 -2.32
C LEU A 50 23.90 -11.83 -2.18
N ALA A 51 22.71 -12.41 -2.33
CA ALA A 51 21.44 -11.70 -2.14
C ALA A 51 21.21 -11.30 -0.68
N LEU A 52 21.81 -12.04 0.27
CA LEU A 52 21.75 -11.76 1.70
C LEU A 52 22.86 -10.80 2.16
N ASN A 53 23.04 -9.70 1.45
CA ASN A 53 24.08 -8.72 1.78
C ASN A 53 23.79 -8.03 3.12
N PRO A 54 24.61 -8.24 4.17
CA PRO A 54 24.32 -7.73 5.51
C PRO A 54 24.35 -6.20 5.57
N LYS A 55 25.19 -5.53 4.77
CA LYS A 55 25.24 -4.06 4.72
C LYS A 55 23.93 -3.48 4.22
N LEU A 56 23.36 -4.09 3.17
CA LEU A 56 22.09 -3.65 2.61
C LEU A 56 20.93 -3.94 3.57
N LEU A 57 20.92 -5.12 4.21
CA LEU A 57 19.91 -5.47 5.21
C LEU A 57 19.89 -4.49 6.39
N VAL A 58 21.06 -4.17 6.95
CA VAL A 58 21.18 -3.17 8.03
C VAL A 58 20.70 -1.80 7.56
N PHE A 59 21.10 -1.37 6.36
CA PHE A 59 20.67 -0.10 5.81
C PHE A 59 19.14 -0.01 5.66
N VAL A 60 18.50 -1.07 5.17
CA VAL A 60 17.03 -1.12 5.04
C VAL A 60 16.33 -1.19 6.39
N LEU A 61 16.90 -1.88 7.38
CA LEU A 61 16.35 -1.88 8.75
C LEU A 61 16.34 -0.48 9.37
N VAL A 62 17.39 0.31 9.17
CA VAL A 62 17.45 1.71 9.63
C VAL A 62 16.33 2.53 8.98
N ILE A 63 16.19 2.41 7.65
CA ILE A 63 15.12 3.07 6.88
C ILE A 63 13.73 2.66 7.38
N CYS A 64 13.48 1.36 7.54
CA CYS A 64 12.20 0.84 8.00
C CYS A 64 11.87 1.36 9.41
N THR A 65 12.87 1.48 10.28
CA THR A 65 12.71 2.04 11.62
C THR A 65 12.31 3.51 11.57
N GLY A 66 12.98 4.31 10.72
CA GLY A 66 12.63 5.70 10.47
C GLY A 66 11.20 5.85 9.94
N THR A 67 10.82 5.08 8.92
CA THR A 67 9.47 5.11 8.36
C THR A 67 8.42 4.62 9.36
N GLY A 68 8.74 3.63 10.19
CA GLY A 68 7.87 3.17 11.27
C GLY A 68 7.56 4.26 12.29
N PHE A 69 8.55 5.11 12.61
CA PHE A 69 8.33 6.30 13.43
C PHE A 69 7.44 7.33 12.70
N LEU A 70 7.68 7.56 11.40
CA LEU A 70 6.86 8.47 10.60
C LEU A 70 5.39 8.03 10.53
N ILE A 71 5.11 6.73 10.33
CA ILE A 71 3.75 6.17 10.34
C ILE A 71 3.05 6.50 11.66
N ARG A 72 3.72 6.25 12.80
CA ARG A 72 3.17 6.55 14.13
C ARG A 72 2.92 8.05 14.33
N ALA A 73 3.86 8.89 13.89
CA ALA A 73 3.72 10.34 13.97
C ALA A 73 2.56 10.84 13.11
N TYR A 74 2.38 10.28 11.91
CA TYR A 74 1.31 10.63 10.98
C TYR A 74 -0.07 10.20 11.50
N LEU A 75 -0.17 9.03 12.14
CA LEU A 75 -1.42 8.54 12.74
C LEU A 75 -1.76 9.21 14.08
N LYS A 76 -0.82 9.89 14.73
CA LYS A 76 -1.03 10.51 16.05
C LYS A 76 -2.25 11.44 16.14
N PRO A 77 -2.53 12.33 15.16
CA PRO A 77 -3.71 13.20 15.23
C PRO A 77 -5.02 12.43 15.11
N LEU A 78 -5.06 11.35 14.34
CA LEU A 78 -6.22 10.45 14.26
C LEU A 78 -6.56 9.86 15.63
N TRP A 79 -5.55 9.35 16.35
CA TRP A 79 -5.76 8.75 17.67
C TRP A 79 -6.20 9.76 18.72
N ARG A 80 -5.66 10.98 18.68
CA ARG A 80 -6.09 12.07 19.58
C ARG A 80 -7.57 12.41 19.41
N GLU A 81 -8.06 12.40 18.18
CA GLU A 81 -9.46 12.69 17.90
C GLU A 81 -10.38 11.56 18.38
N LEU A 82 -9.99 10.31 18.12
CA LEU A 82 -10.77 9.13 18.53
C LEU A 82 -10.80 8.94 20.06
N GLU A 83 -9.77 9.41 20.77
CA GLU A 83 -9.74 9.43 22.24
C GLU A 83 -10.54 10.60 22.85
N THR A 84 -10.89 11.61 22.05
CA THR A 84 -11.74 12.72 22.48
C THR A 84 -13.21 12.31 22.38
N ALA A 85 -13.96 12.50 23.47
CA ALA A 85 -15.39 12.24 23.53
C ALA A 85 -16.12 13.04 22.43
N GLU A 86 -17.14 12.43 21.81
CA GLU A 86 -17.77 12.95 20.59
C GLU A 86 -18.36 14.36 20.77
N ASP A 87 -18.90 14.64 21.96
CA ASP A 87 -19.42 15.94 22.40
C ASP A 87 -18.35 17.04 22.50
N ARG A 88 -17.07 16.67 22.62
CA ARG A 88 -15.93 17.58 22.80
C ARG A 88 -15.02 17.67 21.57
N ARG A 89 -15.38 17.02 20.47
CA ARG A 89 -14.58 17.03 19.24
C ARG A 89 -14.68 18.39 18.55
N GLU A 90 -13.54 19.05 18.40
CA GLU A 90 -13.47 20.28 17.61
C GLU A 90 -13.58 19.97 16.11
N PRO A 91 -14.41 20.71 15.33
CA PRO A 91 -14.59 20.47 13.91
C PRO A 91 -13.27 20.45 13.10
N LYS A 92 -12.30 21.28 13.52
CA LYS A 92 -10.98 21.37 12.90
C LYS A 92 -10.15 20.10 13.11
N ASN A 93 -10.19 19.52 14.30
CA ASN A 93 -9.42 18.32 14.63
C ASN A 93 -10.08 17.07 14.01
N SER A 94 -11.41 17.00 14.02
CA SER A 94 -12.20 16.00 13.28
C SER A 94 -11.87 15.99 11.78
N ARG A 95 -11.86 17.16 11.13
CA ARG A 95 -11.47 17.27 9.70
C ARG A 95 -10.04 16.78 9.46
N ARG A 96 -9.11 17.10 10.36
CA ARG A 96 -7.71 16.65 10.26
C ARG A 96 -7.59 15.14 10.41
N ALA A 97 -8.32 14.54 11.35
CA ALA A 97 -8.35 13.10 11.56
C ALA A 97 -8.94 12.36 10.34
N ARG A 98 -10.04 12.88 9.78
CA ARG A 98 -10.62 12.40 8.51
C ARG A 98 -9.59 12.44 7.38
N LEU A 99 -8.97 13.60 7.15
CA LEU A 99 -7.96 13.76 6.10
C LEU A 99 -6.80 12.76 6.24
N ILE A 100 -6.34 12.49 7.46
CA ILE A 100 -5.28 11.51 7.72
C ILE A 100 -5.75 10.10 7.40
N ALA A 101 -6.94 9.70 7.85
CA ALA A 101 -7.50 8.37 7.59
C ALA A 101 -7.72 8.12 6.09
N VAL A 102 -8.05 9.16 5.33
CA VAL A 102 -8.31 9.09 3.89
C VAL A 102 -7.01 9.16 3.07
N ARG A 103 -6.05 10.02 3.42
CA ARG A 103 -4.87 10.28 2.58
C ARG A 103 -3.65 9.44 2.93
N LEU A 104 -3.69 8.67 4.01
CA LEU A 104 -2.54 7.87 4.45
C LEU A 104 -2.01 6.94 3.35
N PRO A 105 -2.84 6.14 2.64
CA PRO A 105 -2.33 5.19 1.64
C PRO A 105 -1.52 5.89 0.54
N TRP A 106 -2.06 6.97 -0.03
CA TRP A 106 -1.38 7.77 -1.05
C TRP A 106 -0.12 8.46 -0.53
N SER A 107 -0.19 9.00 0.69
CA SER A 107 0.94 9.68 1.33
C SER A 107 2.09 8.70 1.56
N LEU A 108 1.80 7.47 1.99
CA LEU A 108 2.80 6.42 2.19
C LEU A 108 3.47 6.01 0.87
N ILE A 109 2.73 5.91 -0.23
CA ILE A 109 3.32 5.62 -1.55
C ILE A 109 4.32 6.70 -1.95
N ILE A 110 3.94 7.98 -1.82
CA ILE A 110 4.84 9.10 -2.16
C ILE A 110 6.06 9.11 -1.24
N TYR A 111 5.87 9.06 0.07
CA TYR A 111 6.98 9.10 1.02
C TYR A 111 7.93 7.93 0.82
N ASN A 112 7.41 6.71 0.63
CA ASN A 112 8.25 5.55 0.44
C ASN A 112 9.03 5.62 -0.88
N SER A 113 8.39 6.06 -1.97
CA SER A 113 9.06 6.21 -3.26
C SER A 113 10.20 7.24 -3.19
N VAL A 114 9.94 8.41 -2.60
CA VAL A 114 10.94 9.46 -2.41
C VAL A 114 12.08 8.99 -1.51
N LEU A 115 11.75 8.36 -0.39
CA LEU A 115 12.74 7.87 0.56
C LEU A 115 13.64 6.82 -0.10
N TRP A 116 13.08 5.90 -0.88
CA TRP A 116 13.87 4.89 -1.59
C TRP A 116 14.80 5.48 -2.65
N ILE A 117 14.36 6.50 -3.41
CA ILE A 117 15.24 7.23 -4.33
C ILE A 117 16.46 7.77 -3.57
N PHE A 118 16.21 8.52 -2.48
CA PHE A 118 17.29 9.08 -1.67
C PHE A 118 18.17 8.00 -1.04
N ALA A 119 17.57 6.91 -0.56
CA ALA A 119 18.27 5.79 0.04
C ALA A 119 19.25 5.13 -0.93
N ILE A 120 18.83 4.86 -2.17
CA ILE A 120 19.68 4.23 -3.19
C ILE A 120 20.83 5.17 -3.59
N ILE A 121 20.53 6.46 -3.78
CA ILE A 121 21.54 7.48 -4.09
C ILE A 121 22.56 7.59 -2.95
N LEU A 122 22.09 7.71 -1.71
CA LEU A 122 22.94 7.78 -0.53
C LEU A 122 23.82 6.52 -0.42
N PHE A 123 23.22 5.34 -0.59
CA PHE A 123 23.93 4.06 -0.55
C PHE A 123 25.03 3.98 -1.63
N TYR A 124 24.76 4.48 -2.84
CA TYR A 124 25.74 4.57 -3.91
C TYR A 124 26.95 5.43 -3.55
N PHE A 125 26.72 6.63 -2.99
CA PHE A 125 27.79 7.53 -2.58
C PHE A 125 28.58 7.00 -1.38
N LEU A 126 27.91 6.38 -0.40
CA LEU A 126 28.56 5.75 0.75
C LEU A 126 29.47 4.58 0.37
N ASN A 127 29.22 3.94 -0.78
CA ASN A 127 30.06 2.87 -1.32
C ASN A 127 31.06 3.37 -2.39
N GLY A 128 31.42 4.65 -2.37
CA GLY A 128 32.46 5.19 -3.23
C GLY A 128 32.08 5.28 -4.71
N LYS A 129 30.79 5.53 -5.01
CA LYS A 129 30.23 5.56 -6.37
C LYS A 129 30.29 4.19 -7.07
N ALA A 130 30.16 3.12 -6.30
CA ALA A 130 30.02 1.76 -6.82
C ALA A 130 28.88 1.05 -6.09
N MET A 131 28.15 0.20 -6.83
CA MET A 131 27.16 -0.68 -6.22
C MET A 131 27.86 -1.95 -5.71
N PRO A 132 27.68 -2.35 -4.44
CA PRO A 132 28.29 -3.57 -3.89
C PRO A 132 27.95 -4.85 -4.66
N SER A 133 26.80 -4.88 -5.33
CA SER A 133 26.39 -5.97 -6.22
C SER A 133 27.29 -6.10 -7.46
N GLY A 134 28.02 -5.05 -7.85
CA GLY A 134 28.77 -4.99 -9.11
C GLY A 134 27.89 -4.71 -10.33
N LEU A 135 26.60 -4.42 -10.13
CA LEU A 135 25.67 -4.03 -11.20
C LEU A 135 25.76 -2.53 -11.48
N PRO A 136 25.48 -2.08 -12.73
CA PRO A 136 25.37 -0.66 -13.04
C PRO A 136 24.33 0.05 -12.17
N PHE A 137 24.66 1.28 -11.77
CA PHE A 137 23.79 2.11 -10.93
C PHE A 137 22.37 2.24 -11.48
N SER A 138 22.23 2.46 -12.79
CA SER A 138 20.93 2.64 -13.45
C SER A 138 20.02 1.43 -13.31
N TRP A 139 20.56 0.22 -13.45
CA TRP A 139 19.79 -1.02 -13.28
C TRP A 139 19.37 -1.23 -11.84
N VAL A 140 20.29 -1.03 -10.88
CA VAL A 140 19.95 -1.12 -9.45
C VAL A 140 18.86 -0.11 -9.11
N LEU A 141 18.98 1.14 -9.59
CA LEU A 141 17.98 2.16 -9.38
C LEU A 141 16.62 1.75 -9.97
N ALA A 142 16.57 1.33 -11.24
CA ALA A 142 15.32 0.96 -11.90
C ALA A 142 14.60 -0.20 -11.19
N ILE A 143 15.32 -1.28 -10.86
CA ILE A 143 14.77 -2.44 -10.16
C ILE A 143 14.28 -2.03 -8.76
N LYS A 144 15.09 -1.30 -7.99
CA LYS A 144 14.71 -0.91 -6.63
C LYS A 144 13.54 0.06 -6.60
N LEU A 145 13.41 0.95 -7.58
CA LEU A 145 12.27 1.86 -7.68
C LEU A 145 10.98 1.11 -8.02
N THR A 146 11.02 0.18 -8.96
CA THR A 146 9.84 -0.61 -9.33
C THR A 146 9.40 -1.54 -8.20
N GLU A 147 10.35 -2.16 -7.49
CA GLU A 147 10.09 -3.02 -6.33
C GLU A 147 9.60 -2.23 -5.10
N SER A 148 10.18 -1.05 -4.87
CA SER A 148 9.69 -0.11 -3.84
C SER A 148 8.26 0.32 -4.14
N PHE A 149 7.94 0.59 -5.41
CA PHE A 149 6.59 0.95 -5.81
C PHE A 149 5.61 -0.20 -5.60
N ALA A 150 5.97 -1.44 -5.97
CA ALA A 150 5.19 -2.64 -5.69
C ALA A 150 4.92 -2.82 -4.17
N GLY A 151 5.97 -2.75 -3.36
CA GLY A 151 5.87 -2.85 -1.91
C GLY A 151 5.05 -1.71 -1.28
N SER A 152 5.07 -0.52 -1.89
CA SER A 152 4.24 0.61 -1.46
C SER A 152 2.76 0.38 -1.73
N LEU A 153 2.41 -0.17 -2.90
CA LEU A 153 1.03 -0.50 -3.26
C LEU A 153 0.45 -1.56 -2.32
N ILE A 154 1.21 -2.64 -2.09
CA ILE A 154 0.80 -3.71 -1.16
C ILE A 154 0.57 -3.13 0.25
N ASN A 155 1.50 -2.31 0.74
CA ASN A 155 1.36 -1.67 2.04
C ASN A 155 0.18 -0.71 2.11
N ALA A 156 -0.09 0.04 1.05
CA ALA A 156 -1.22 0.95 0.98
C ALA A 156 -2.55 0.20 1.17
N PHE A 157 -2.74 -0.92 0.47
CA PHE A 157 -3.93 -1.77 0.63
C PHE A 157 -4.04 -2.39 2.03
N ILE A 158 -2.93 -2.92 2.56
CA ILE A 158 -2.92 -3.54 3.89
C ILE A 158 -3.23 -2.51 4.98
N ILE A 159 -2.57 -1.35 4.95
CA ILE A 159 -2.76 -0.30 5.96
C ILE A 159 -4.16 0.30 5.86
N ASP A 160 -4.66 0.54 4.66
CA ASP A 160 -6.03 0.99 4.47
C ASP A 160 -7.06 -0.01 5.06
N SER A 161 -6.81 -1.32 4.91
CA SER A 161 -7.64 -2.35 5.53
C SER A 161 -7.66 -2.26 7.07
N TYR A 162 -6.55 -1.86 7.70
CA TYR A 162 -6.49 -1.64 9.15
C TYR A 162 -7.19 -0.35 9.58
N LEU A 163 -7.34 0.62 8.67
CA LEU A 163 -8.01 1.88 8.94
C LEU A 163 -9.53 1.83 8.80
N LYS A 164 -10.11 0.72 8.33
CA LYS A 164 -11.58 0.57 8.20
C LYS A 164 -12.32 0.82 9.51
N GLU A 165 -11.88 0.18 10.60
CA GLU A 165 -12.48 0.35 11.93
C GLU A 165 -12.36 1.81 12.43
N PRO A 166 -11.17 2.48 12.37
CA PRO A 166 -11.08 3.91 12.62
C PRO A 166 -11.97 4.79 11.73
N LYS A 167 -12.09 4.49 10.43
CA LYS A 167 -12.97 5.23 9.49
C LYS A 167 -14.44 5.11 9.90
N GLN A 168 -14.87 3.94 10.37
CA GLN A 168 -16.21 3.75 10.94
C GLN A 168 -16.43 4.59 12.21
N LEU A 169 -15.46 4.59 13.14
CA LEU A 169 -15.54 5.38 14.38
C LEU A 169 -15.51 6.91 14.16
N LEU A 170 -15.04 7.35 12.99
CA LEU A 170 -15.08 8.76 12.57
C LEU A 170 -16.43 9.15 11.95
N ASN A 171 -17.39 8.21 11.80
CA ASN A 171 -18.73 8.45 11.24
C ASN A 171 -18.69 9.24 9.92
N ILE A 172 -17.77 8.86 9.02
CA ILE A 172 -17.62 9.54 7.72
C ILE A 172 -18.80 9.14 6.83
N THR A 173 -19.83 9.98 6.74
CA THR A 173 -21.08 9.69 6.00
C THR A 173 -21.24 10.48 4.70
N SER A 174 -20.36 11.47 4.47
CA SER A 174 -20.35 12.32 3.27
C SER A 174 -18.94 12.54 2.73
N LEU A 175 -18.83 12.66 1.40
CA LEU A 175 -17.61 12.93 0.67
C LEU A 175 -17.39 14.45 0.56
N ASN A 176 -16.50 14.98 1.38
CA ASN A 176 -16.06 16.37 1.22
C ASN A 176 -15.12 16.50 0.01
N LYS A 177 -15.29 17.55 -0.82
CA LYS A 177 -14.41 17.84 -1.98
C LYS A 177 -12.90 17.87 -1.66
N HIS A 178 -12.55 18.14 -0.40
CA HIS A 178 -11.16 18.21 0.07
C HIS A 178 -10.63 16.88 0.64
N GLU A 179 -11.49 15.87 0.79
CA GLU A 179 -11.19 14.56 1.40
C GLU A 179 -11.19 13.46 0.32
N ARG A 180 -10.29 13.61 -0.65
CA ARG A 180 -10.15 12.67 -1.76
C ARG A 180 -9.00 11.72 -1.53
N ASP A 181 -9.27 10.42 -1.56
CA ASP A 181 -8.25 9.39 -1.62
C ASP A 181 -7.91 9.12 -3.09
N ARG A 182 -6.93 9.87 -3.62
CA ARG A 182 -6.51 9.73 -5.03
C ARG A 182 -5.98 8.32 -5.36
N PHE A 183 -5.52 7.57 -4.36
CA PHE A 183 -5.05 6.22 -4.58
C PHE A 183 -6.23 5.30 -4.90
N ILE A 184 -7.22 5.26 -4.01
CA ILE A 184 -8.40 4.41 -4.15
C ILE A 184 -9.24 4.83 -5.37
N GLU A 185 -9.44 6.14 -5.59
CA GLU A 185 -10.14 6.67 -6.78
C GLU A 185 -9.51 6.26 -8.11
N LYS A 186 -8.20 6.00 -8.14
CA LYS A 186 -7.45 5.71 -9.38
C LYS A 186 -6.76 4.35 -9.35
N LYS A 187 -7.14 3.46 -8.43
CA LYS A 187 -6.49 2.16 -8.24
C LYS A 187 -6.51 1.33 -9.53
N GLU A 188 -7.58 1.43 -10.32
CA GLU A 188 -7.75 0.75 -11.61
C GLU A 188 -6.76 1.22 -12.69
N ILE A 189 -6.19 2.41 -12.56
CA ILE A 189 -5.15 2.95 -13.47
C ILE A 189 -3.77 2.73 -12.88
N ILE A 190 -3.62 3.00 -11.57
CA ILE A 190 -2.34 2.92 -10.87
C ILE A 190 -1.83 1.48 -10.84
N ILE A 191 -2.68 0.48 -10.57
CA ILE A 191 -2.26 -0.92 -10.51
C ILE A 191 -1.70 -1.37 -11.87
N PRO A 192 -2.42 -1.29 -13.01
CA PRO A 192 -1.88 -1.71 -14.31
C PRO A 192 -0.64 -0.95 -14.74
N MET A 193 -0.56 0.36 -14.46
CA MET A 193 0.62 1.17 -14.77
C MET A 193 1.84 0.71 -13.96
N ALA A 194 1.65 0.48 -12.66
CA ALA A 194 2.72 -0.01 -11.78
C ALA A 194 3.22 -1.37 -12.22
N THR A 195 2.30 -2.29 -12.47
CA THR A 195 2.61 -3.66 -12.85
C THR A 195 3.28 -3.66 -14.22
N GLY A 196 2.78 -2.90 -15.20
CA GLY A 196 3.44 -2.74 -16.50
C GLY A 196 4.89 -2.24 -16.38
N LEU A 197 5.14 -1.22 -15.55
CA LEU A 197 6.49 -0.69 -15.33
C LEU A 197 7.42 -1.73 -14.69
N ILE A 198 6.94 -2.48 -13.70
CA ILE A 198 7.68 -3.56 -13.05
C ILE A 198 8.06 -4.63 -14.08
N LEU A 199 7.09 -5.13 -14.85
CA LEU A 199 7.31 -6.16 -15.86
C LEU A 199 8.33 -5.73 -16.90
N ILE A 200 8.16 -4.54 -17.49
CA ILE A 200 9.07 -3.99 -18.49
C ILE A 200 10.50 -3.90 -17.93
N THR A 201 10.65 -3.38 -16.71
CA THR A 201 11.97 -3.22 -16.07
C THR A 201 12.65 -4.57 -15.86
N HIS A 202 11.91 -5.58 -15.40
CA HIS A 202 12.47 -6.92 -15.13
C HIS A 202 12.82 -7.66 -16.42
N LEU A 203 11.94 -7.61 -17.44
CA LEU A 203 12.23 -8.21 -18.74
C LEU A 203 13.41 -7.51 -19.44
N ALA A 204 13.50 -6.19 -19.35
CA ALA A 204 14.62 -5.42 -19.90
C ALA A 204 15.94 -5.79 -19.19
N PHE A 205 15.92 -5.93 -17.86
CA PHE A 205 17.09 -6.35 -17.09
C PHE A 205 17.55 -7.78 -17.44
N VAL A 206 16.61 -8.73 -17.55
CA VAL A 206 16.92 -10.10 -17.99
C VAL A 206 17.49 -10.10 -19.41
N SER A 207 16.88 -9.36 -20.32
CA SER A 207 17.36 -9.24 -21.71
C SER A 207 18.79 -8.70 -21.75
N TRP A 208 19.07 -7.66 -20.96
CA TRP A 208 20.40 -7.09 -20.82
C TRP A 208 21.40 -8.11 -20.27
N PHE A 209 21.04 -8.87 -19.23
CA PHE A 209 21.90 -9.94 -18.69
C PHE A 209 22.27 -10.97 -19.76
N PHE A 210 21.30 -11.47 -20.53
CA PHE A 210 21.57 -12.45 -21.59
C PHE A 210 22.38 -11.88 -22.75
N PHE A 211 22.32 -10.57 -22.98
CA PHE A 211 23.09 -9.88 -24.01
C PHE A 211 24.57 -9.71 -23.61
N ILE A 212 24.87 -9.46 -22.34
CA ILE A 212 26.24 -9.17 -21.89
C ILE A 212 26.95 -10.32 -21.16
N ARG A 213 26.22 -11.39 -20.81
CA ARG A 213 26.81 -12.53 -20.08
C ARG A 213 27.93 -13.18 -20.87
N ALA A 214 29.00 -13.57 -20.17
CA ALA A 214 30.04 -14.39 -20.74
C ALA A 214 29.50 -15.82 -21.03
N PRO A 215 29.99 -16.52 -22.07
CA PRO A 215 29.52 -17.87 -22.42
C PRO A 215 29.73 -18.92 -21.33
N ASP A 216 30.74 -18.73 -20.48
CA ASP A 216 31.14 -19.61 -19.38
C ASP A 216 30.50 -19.23 -18.04
N LEU A 217 29.64 -18.21 -18.02
CA LEU A 217 29.00 -17.74 -16.80
C LEU A 217 28.01 -18.79 -16.25
N GLN A 218 28.23 -19.25 -15.02
CA GLN A 218 27.29 -20.09 -14.31
C GLN A 218 26.02 -19.31 -13.96
N GLY A 219 24.83 -19.87 -14.20
CA GLY A 219 23.55 -19.20 -13.91
C GLY A 219 22.43 -19.58 -14.86
N PRO A 220 21.35 -18.77 -14.95
CA PRO A 220 20.24 -19.01 -15.87
C PRO A 220 20.75 -19.17 -17.31
N SER A 221 20.51 -20.34 -17.91
CA SER A 221 21.07 -20.71 -19.22
C SER A 221 20.17 -20.30 -20.39
N SER A 222 18.85 -20.25 -20.17
CA SER A 222 17.82 -20.02 -21.18
C SER A 222 17.06 -18.71 -20.96
N LEU A 223 17.06 -17.84 -21.97
CA LEU A 223 16.32 -16.58 -21.98
C LEU A 223 14.81 -16.83 -21.88
N LEU A 224 14.31 -17.82 -22.61
CA LEU A 224 12.89 -18.18 -22.61
C LEU A 224 12.43 -18.62 -21.21
N THR A 225 13.21 -19.47 -20.55
CA THR A 225 12.91 -19.92 -19.17
C THR A 225 12.91 -18.75 -18.19
N ALA A 226 13.87 -17.82 -18.33
CA ALA A 226 13.93 -16.62 -17.51
C ALA A 226 12.69 -15.73 -17.70
N PHE A 227 12.24 -15.52 -18.94
CA PHE A 227 11.02 -14.77 -19.24
C PHE A 227 9.77 -15.42 -18.67
N VAL A 228 9.64 -16.75 -18.80
CA VAL A 228 8.50 -17.49 -18.23
C VAL A 228 8.49 -17.36 -16.70
N LEU A 229 9.64 -17.48 -16.04
CA LEU A 229 9.74 -17.32 -14.58
C LEU A 229 9.39 -15.89 -14.13
N VAL A 230 9.88 -14.87 -14.83
CA VAL A 230 9.49 -13.47 -14.57
C VAL A 230 7.99 -13.28 -14.76
N GLY A 231 7.42 -13.85 -15.83
CA GLY A 231 5.98 -13.82 -16.08
C GLY A 231 5.15 -14.47 -14.97
N ILE A 232 5.56 -15.64 -14.47
CA ILE A 232 4.87 -16.32 -13.36
C ILE A 232 4.94 -15.48 -12.07
N LEU A 233 6.13 -14.98 -11.71
CA LEU A 233 6.30 -14.15 -10.52
C LEU A 233 5.46 -12.87 -10.61
N PHE A 234 5.41 -12.29 -11.81
CA PHE A 234 4.61 -11.12 -12.08
C PHE A 234 3.10 -11.39 -12.00
N GLU A 235 2.64 -12.51 -12.55
CA GLU A 235 1.24 -12.93 -12.46
C GLU A 235 0.80 -13.11 -11.01
N VAL A 236 1.64 -13.73 -10.17
CA VAL A 236 1.39 -13.87 -8.73
C VAL A 236 1.26 -12.50 -8.05
N LEU A 237 2.14 -11.55 -8.39
CA LEU A 237 2.09 -10.18 -7.85
C LEU A 237 0.79 -9.46 -8.25
N VAL A 238 0.43 -9.51 -9.53
CA VAL A 238 -0.79 -8.90 -10.07
C VAL A 238 -2.02 -9.52 -9.41
N PHE A 239 -2.09 -10.85 -9.35
CA PHE A 239 -3.18 -11.56 -8.70
C PHE A 239 -3.32 -11.16 -7.23
N TYR A 240 -2.20 -11.09 -6.49
CA TYR A 240 -2.23 -10.73 -5.08
C TYR A 240 -2.72 -9.29 -4.85
N ILE A 241 -2.24 -8.32 -5.65
CA ILE A 241 -2.70 -6.92 -5.58
C ILE A 241 -4.18 -6.82 -5.97
N GLY A 242 -4.60 -7.51 -7.03
CA GLY A 242 -5.99 -7.55 -7.47
C GLY A 242 -6.91 -8.15 -6.42
N TRP A 243 -6.48 -9.24 -5.77
CA TRP A 243 -7.20 -9.86 -4.65
C TRP A 243 -7.35 -8.91 -3.46
N LEU A 244 -6.28 -8.19 -3.08
CA LEU A 244 -6.33 -7.19 -2.02
C LEU A 244 -7.32 -6.07 -2.35
N SER A 245 -7.28 -5.54 -3.58
CA SER A 245 -8.22 -4.51 -4.05
C SER A 245 -9.66 -5.03 -3.98
N LYS A 246 -9.94 -6.22 -4.52
CA LYS A 246 -11.29 -6.80 -4.52
C LYS A 246 -11.81 -7.04 -3.11
N LYS A 247 -10.96 -7.54 -2.20
CA LYS A 247 -11.32 -7.74 -0.79
C LYS A 247 -11.73 -6.44 -0.10
N GLN A 248 -11.12 -5.31 -0.45
CA GLN A 248 -11.52 -4.02 0.09
C GLN A 248 -12.92 -3.61 -0.35
N ASP A 249 -13.24 -3.84 -1.63
CA ASP A 249 -14.53 -3.50 -2.23
C ASP A 249 -15.64 -4.36 -1.64
N THR A 250 -15.42 -5.68 -1.52
CA THR A 250 -16.39 -6.60 -0.93
C THR A 250 -16.84 -6.16 0.46
N ILE A 251 -15.92 -5.67 1.31
CA ILE A 251 -16.29 -5.19 2.65
C ILE A 251 -17.22 -3.97 2.59
N GLN A 252 -16.98 -3.00 1.71
CA GLN A 252 -17.88 -1.84 1.55
C GLN A 252 -19.24 -2.29 1.02
N PHE A 253 -19.25 -3.18 0.03
CA PHE A 253 -20.48 -3.74 -0.54
C PHE A 253 -21.32 -4.49 0.49
N THR A 254 -20.72 -5.33 1.34
CA THR A 254 -21.45 -6.05 2.38
C THR A 254 -22.11 -5.09 3.36
N ILE A 255 -21.42 -4.04 3.81
CA ILE A 255 -21.99 -3.05 4.74
C ILE A 255 -23.15 -2.28 4.08
N LEU A 256 -23.00 -1.94 2.80
CA LEU A 256 -24.04 -1.26 2.03
C LEU A 256 -25.27 -2.15 1.86
N ASP A 257 -25.08 -3.41 1.47
CA ASP A 257 -26.13 -4.40 1.28
C ASP A 257 -26.89 -4.68 2.58
N GLU A 258 -26.18 -4.88 3.69
CA GLU A 258 -26.78 -5.03 5.01
C GLU A 258 -27.67 -3.83 5.39
N GLN A 259 -27.25 -2.60 5.06
CA GLN A 259 -28.07 -1.43 5.35
C GLN A 259 -29.29 -1.35 4.44
N ILE A 260 -29.17 -1.65 3.15
CA ILE A 260 -30.30 -1.68 2.22
C ILE A 260 -31.32 -2.72 2.68
N LEU A 261 -30.88 -3.92 3.07
CA LEU A 261 -31.76 -4.98 3.57
C LEU A 261 -32.48 -4.57 4.86
N ARG A 262 -31.82 -3.85 5.76
CA ARG A 262 -32.45 -3.29 6.96
C ARG A 262 -33.53 -2.27 6.62
N LEU A 263 -33.24 -1.34 5.71
CA LEU A 263 -34.21 -0.34 5.26
C LEU A 263 -35.40 -0.97 4.52
N ALA A 264 -35.18 -2.09 3.82
CA ALA A 264 -36.23 -2.85 3.16
C ALA A 264 -37.05 -3.73 4.12
N SER A 265 -36.58 -3.96 5.35
CA SER A 265 -37.29 -4.78 6.34
C SER A 265 -38.34 -3.97 7.09
N SER A 266 -39.53 -4.52 7.29
CA SER A 266 -40.61 -3.88 8.06
C SER A 266 -40.26 -3.69 9.54
N ASP A 267 -39.45 -4.58 10.09
CA ASP A 267 -39.25 -4.70 11.55
C ASP A 267 -37.96 -4.05 12.04
N SER A 268 -37.02 -3.72 11.14
CA SER A 268 -35.72 -3.15 11.50
C SER A 268 -35.31 -1.92 10.69
N ALA A 269 -36.26 -1.28 10.00
CA ALA A 269 -36.05 -0.03 9.31
C ALA A 269 -35.73 1.10 10.32
N ASP A 270 -34.46 1.50 10.38
CA ASP A 270 -33.98 2.62 11.17
C ASP A 270 -33.37 3.69 10.26
N LEU A 271 -34.09 4.79 10.09
CA LEU A 271 -33.67 5.94 9.29
C LEU A 271 -32.64 6.83 10.00
N ASN A 272 -32.40 6.64 11.30
CA ASN A 272 -31.37 7.41 12.01
C ASN A 272 -29.96 6.88 11.72
N ARG A 273 -29.85 5.72 11.09
CA ARG A 273 -28.58 5.03 10.89
C ARG A 273 -28.04 5.29 9.49
N LYS A 274 -26.94 6.04 9.41
CA LYS A 274 -26.17 6.26 8.17
C LYS A 274 -25.03 5.26 8.04
N VAL A 275 -24.62 4.98 6.80
CA VAL A 275 -23.50 4.08 6.49
C VAL A 275 -22.19 4.86 6.44
N ALA A 276 -21.15 4.36 7.13
CA ALA A 276 -19.82 4.93 7.02
C ALA A 276 -19.18 4.60 5.67
N ILE A 277 -18.63 5.61 5.02
CA ILE A 277 -17.87 5.52 3.77
C ILE A 277 -16.44 5.09 4.11
N LEU A 278 -16.05 3.87 3.67
CA LEU A 278 -14.71 3.33 3.91
C LEU A 278 -13.82 3.46 2.68
N ASN A 279 -14.41 3.25 1.50
CA ASN A 279 -13.76 3.39 0.20
C ASN A 279 -14.20 4.70 -0.44
N PHE A 280 -13.25 5.46 -0.97
CA PHE A 280 -13.49 6.79 -1.57
C PHE A 280 -13.46 6.70 -3.09
N ASP A 281 -14.18 5.73 -3.65
CA ASP A 281 -14.30 5.45 -5.09
C ASP A 281 -15.78 5.45 -5.52
N GLU A 282 -16.13 4.74 -6.60
CA GLU A 282 -17.51 4.53 -7.06
C GLU A 282 -18.40 3.99 -5.93
N THR A 283 -17.91 3.04 -5.13
CA THR A 283 -18.70 2.43 -4.04
C THR A 283 -18.97 3.42 -2.92
N GLY A 284 -18.01 4.32 -2.65
CA GLY A 284 -18.18 5.44 -1.74
C GLY A 284 -19.25 6.43 -2.20
N ARG A 285 -19.29 6.74 -3.51
CA ARG A 285 -20.31 7.63 -4.10
C ARG A 285 -21.72 7.04 -4.01
N ILE A 286 -21.86 5.73 -4.21
CA ILE A 286 -23.13 5.04 -4.02
C ILE A 286 -23.56 5.10 -2.54
N THR A 287 -22.61 4.89 -1.62
CA THR A 287 -22.86 4.96 -0.17
C THR A 287 -23.33 6.35 0.25
N GLU A 288 -22.69 7.41 -0.26
CA GLU A 288 -23.12 8.79 -0.02
C GLU A 288 -24.53 9.06 -0.56
N SER A 289 -24.83 8.60 -1.77
CA SER A 289 -26.16 8.76 -2.38
C SER A 289 -27.25 8.05 -1.55
N LEU A 290 -26.96 6.87 -1.01
CA LEU A 290 -27.86 6.17 -0.10
C LEU A 290 -28.07 6.96 1.20
N ASN A 291 -27.00 7.50 1.80
CA ASN A 291 -27.11 8.31 3.01
C ASN A 291 -27.97 9.57 2.80
N LEU A 292 -27.83 10.23 1.64
CA LEU A 292 -28.67 11.38 1.26
C LEU A 292 -30.14 10.97 1.07
N TYR A 293 -30.37 9.79 0.49
CA TYR A 293 -31.71 9.23 0.35
C TYR A 293 -32.38 8.94 1.70
N ILE A 294 -31.65 8.31 2.63
CA ILE A 294 -32.12 8.04 4.01
C ILE A 294 -32.49 9.36 4.69
N GLU A 295 -31.63 10.37 4.59
CA GLU A 295 -31.87 11.71 5.18
C GLU A 295 -33.13 12.36 4.60
N THR A 296 -33.31 12.30 3.28
CA THR A 296 -34.51 12.84 2.61
C THR A 296 -35.78 12.11 3.05
N LEU A 297 -35.74 10.77 3.13
CA LEU A 297 -36.86 9.96 3.64
C LEU A 297 -37.21 10.33 5.08
N GLN A 298 -36.20 10.49 5.94
CA GLN A 298 -36.41 10.86 7.33
C GLN A 298 -37.09 12.22 7.46
N THR A 299 -36.65 13.22 6.69
CA THR A 299 -37.29 14.54 6.63
C THR A 299 -38.75 14.42 6.22
N MET A 300 -39.04 13.71 5.13
CA MET A 300 -40.43 13.53 4.65
C MET A 300 -41.34 12.84 5.68
N ILE A 301 -40.86 11.79 6.35
CA ILE A 301 -41.65 11.10 7.39
C ILE A 301 -41.89 12.01 8.60
N THR A 302 -40.87 12.78 9.00
CA THR A 302 -40.99 13.72 10.11
C THR A 302 -42.02 14.82 9.77
N GLU A 303 -42.01 15.34 8.55
CA GLU A 303 -42.99 16.32 8.06
C GLU A 303 -44.41 15.76 8.01
N ILE A 304 -44.60 14.49 7.63
CA ILE A 304 -45.92 13.84 7.63
C ILE A 304 -46.44 13.60 9.06
N SER A 305 -45.55 13.36 10.02
CA SER A 305 -45.91 13.07 11.41
C SER A 305 -46.23 14.30 12.27
N GLN A 306 -45.98 15.51 11.75
CA GLN A 306 -46.29 16.80 12.38
C GLN A 306 -47.62 17.36 11.90
#